data_AF-L9XKI4-F1
#
_entry.id   AF-L9XKI4-F1
#
_cell.length_a   1.000
_cell.length_b   1.000
_cell.length_c   1.000
_cell.angle_alpha   90.00
_cell.angle_beta   90.00
_cell.angle_gamma   90.00
#
_symmetry.space_group_name_H-M   'P 1'
#
loop_
_entity.id
_entity.type
_entity.pdbx_description
1 polymer ?
#
loop_
_entity_poly.entity_id
_entity_poly.type
_entity_poly.pdbx_seq_one_letter_code
_entity_poly.pdbx_strand_id
1 'polypeptide(L)'
;MHRRRVLAAVTGVSLSGLAGCAAPQLERHPFADRTVTVRVDDESETPHDVHAVAREALEYWTEHAAVYAGFAVDFDVVSGGVAGSDSDFDSDSDSDSNPDPDVRLRFVDQPDDCRGVENYSERVLGCAPLLRPGYRLPSTVEAIVVAASRPVGKIGITTKHELGHLLGLGHDDEPQEIMSHDPERRIPQYALRTELWSDVLEAKESAQRAGIRFDAGRTAWNAGRYGDAEPAFRDATDGFDGARTRFESIHDRSDAFATDPRVETVDLEGLRGHLEGLRERMTLAAAAAEAMAESANAAADEDHATAASRQSAANEYLRAFDAISSPELRDIAIALGLVRGFDRDEPVVDVGVDGDSDGDATRDE
;
A
#
# COMPACT_ATOMS: atom_id res chain seq x y z
N MET A 1 -63.48 -7.27 -27.76
CA MET A 1 -64.13 -7.31 -29.10
C MET A 1 -63.83 -6.01 -29.83
N HIS A 2 -62.98 -6.01 -30.86
CA HIS A 2 -63.25 -5.35 -32.16
C HIS A 2 -62.06 -5.56 -33.09
N ARG A 3 -62.28 -6.45 -34.06
CA ARG A 3 -61.41 -6.73 -35.20
C ARG A 3 -61.45 -5.55 -36.15
N ARG A 4 -60.29 -5.13 -36.68
CA ARG A 4 -60.22 -4.52 -38.01
C ARG A 4 -59.15 -5.23 -38.82
N ARG A 5 -59.63 -5.95 -39.83
CA ARG A 5 -58.87 -6.50 -40.95
C ARG A 5 -58.64 -5.37 -41.94
N VAL A 6 -57.42 -5.19 -42.42
CA VAL A 6 -57.13 -4.51 -43.69
C VAL A 6 -56.20 -5.43 -44.47
N LEU A 7 -56.76 -6.00 -45.53
CA LEU A 7 -56.05 -6.61 -46.65
C LEU A 7 -55.66 -5.47 -47.60
N ALA A 8 -54.39 -5.39 -47.98
CA ALA A 8 -53.96 -4.70 -49.20
C ALA A 8 -52.90 -5.56 -49.88
N ALA A 9 -53.13 -5.79 -51.16
CA ALA A 9 -52.45 -6.72 -52.03
C ALA A 9 -51.35 -6.02 -52.83
N VAL A 10 -50.30 -6.80 -53.13
CA VAL A 10 -49.51 -6.82 -54.38
C VAL A 10 -48.82 -5.53 -54.83
N THR A 11 -47.48 -5.56 -54.89
CA THR A 11 -46.74 -5.58 -56.16
C THR A 11 -45.26 -5.89 -55.90
N GLY A 12 -44.77 -6.94 -56.55
CA GLY A 12 -43.36 -7.26 -56.61
C GLY A 12 -42.62 -6.26 -57.49
N VAL A 13 -41.49 -5.79 -57.00
CA VAL A 13 -40.42 -5.19 -57.80
C VAL A 13 -39.15 -5.95 -57.44
N SER A 14 -38.72 -6.83 -58.34
CA SER A 14 -37.41 -7.46 -58.31
C SER A 14 -36.39 -6.44 -58.83
N LEU A 15 -35.74 -5.72 -57.93
CA LEU A 15 -34.54 -4.93 -58.25
C LEU A 15 -33.31 -5.78 -57.95
N SER A 16 -32.83 -6.46 -58.99
CA SER A 16 -31.50 -7.03 -59.06
C SER A 16 -30.48 -5.90 -59.21
N GLY A 17 -29.88 -5.50 -58.09
CA GLY A 17 -28.77 -4.55 -58.03
C GLY A 17 -27.91 -4.88 -56.82
N LEU A 18 -27.10 -5.94 -56.92
CA LEU A 18 -26.09 -6.30 -55.93
C LEU A 18 -24.94 -5.29 -55.98
N ALA A 19 -25.16 -4.08 -55.46
CA ALA A 19 -24.08 -3.28 -54.94
C ALA A 19 -23.70 -3.93 -53.59
N GLY A 20 -22.57 -4.62 -53.55
CA GLY A 20 -22.01 -5.16 -52.33
C GLY A 20 -21.73 -4.02 -51.36
N CYS A 21 -22.70 -3.73 -50.49
CA CYS A 21 -22.43 -3.04 -49.24
C CYS A 21 -21.53 -3.97 -48.43
N ALA A 22 -20.22 -3.86 -48.63
CA ALA A 22 -19.28 -4.23 -47.59
C ALA A 22 -19.71 -3.40 -46.38
N ALA A 23 -20.42 -4.04 -45.43
CA ALA A 23 -20.59 -3.46 -44.12
C ALA A 23 -19.18 -3.05 -43.66
N PRO A 24 -18.99 -1.84 -43.14
CA PRO A 24 -17.69 -1.45 -42.60
C PRO A 24 -17.27 -2.60 -41.67
N GLN A 25 -16.13 -3.23 -41.98
CA GLN A 25 -15.54 -4.18 -41.06
C GLN A 25 -15.31 -3.36 -39.80
N LEU A 26 -16.16 -3.53 -38.79
CA LEU A 26 -15.91 -2.98 -37.47
C LEU A 26 -14.53 -3.52 -37.11
N GLU A 27 -13.57 -2.60 -37.03
CA GLU A 27 -12.20 -2.97 -36.67
C GLU A 27 -12.32 -3.71 -35.34
N ARG A 28 -11.82 -4.94 -35.31
CA ARG A 28 -11.93 -5.82 -34.15
C ARG A 28 -10.84 -5.43 -33.15
N HIS A 29 -11.09 -5.64 -31.86
CA HIS A 29 -10.04 -5.47 -30.84
C HIS A 29 -8.86 -6.41 -31.16
N PRO A 30 -7.59 -5.98 -31.02
CA PRO A 30 -6.42 -6.79 -31.41
C PRO A 30 -6.29 -8.14 -30.68
N PHE A 31 -6.88 -8.24 -29.49
CA PHE A 31 -6.90 -9.46 -28.67
C PHE A 31 -8.21 -10.24 -28.69
N ALA A 32 -9.21 -9.81 -29.45
CA ALA A 32 -10.49 -10.51 -29.46
C ALA A 32 -10.42 -11.88 -30.13
N ASP A 33 -10.92 -12.89 -29.41
CA ASP A 33 -11.04 -14.30 -29.80
C ASP A 33 -9.69 -14.96 -30.15
N ARG A 34 -8.61 -14.59 -29.45
CA ARG A 34 -7.29 -15.21 -29.61
C ARG A 34 -6.63 -15.52 -28.28
N THR A 35 -5.62 -16.39 -28.34
CA THR A 35 -4.63 -16.57 -27.28
C THR A 35 -3.54 -15.51 -27.41
N VAL A 36 -3.25 -14.82 -26.32
CA VAL A 36 -2.23 -13.77 -26.18
C VAL A 36 -1.06 -14.33 -25.40
N THR A 37 0.16 -14.28 -25.95
CA THR A 37 1.35 -14.73 -25.23
C THR A 37 1.84 -13.64 -24.27
N VAL A 38 2.08 -14.02 -23.01
CA VAL A 38 2.48 -13.09 -21.96
C VAL A 38 3.80 -13.53 -21.37
N ARG A 39 4.79 -12.64 -21.37
CA ARG A 39 6.00 -12.81 -20.55
C ARG A 39 5.83 -12.02 -19.26
N VAL A 40 6.14 -12.66 -18.14
CA VAL A 40 6.14 -12.03 -16.82
C VAL A 40 7.58 -11.77 -16.42
N ASP A 41 7.91 -10.51 -16.17
CA ASP A 41 9.22 -10.09 -15.72
C ASP A 41 9.11 -9.58 -14.27
N ASP A 42 9.80 -10.24 -13.36
CA ASP A 42 9.95 -9.79 -11.98
C ASP A 42 11.22 -8.96 -11.85
N GLU A 43 11.05 -7.64 -11.81
CA GLU A 43 12.10 -6.64 -11.62
C GLU A 43 11.90 -5.91 -10.28
N SER A 44 11.19 -6.54 -9.33
CA SER A 44 10.84 -5.95 -8.04
C SER A 44 11.53 -6.66 -6.87
N GLU A 45 11.69 -5.96 -5.76
CA GLU A 45 12.20 -6.50 -4.49
C GLU A 45 11.07 -7.04 -3.59
N THR A 46 9.87 -7.23 -4.15
CA THR A 46 8.72 -7.73 -3.39
C THR A 46 8.98 -9.16 -2.89
N PRO A 47 8.58 -9.52 -1.66
CA PRO A 47 8.72 -10.89 -1.15
C PRO A 47 7.66 -11.86 -1.73
N HIS A 48 6.75 -11.36 -2.58
CA HIS A 48 5.62 -12.10 -3.11
C HIS A 48 5.94 -12.80 -4.44
N ASP A 49 5.33 -13.95 -4.69
CA ASP A 49 5.43 -14.63 -6.00
C ASP A 49 4.59 -13.88 -7.05
N VAL A 50 5.21 -12.93 -7.75
CA VAL A 50 4.52 -12.13 -8.77
C VAL A 50 4.09 -12.94 -9.99
N HIS A 51 4.73 -14.08 -10.26
CA HIS A 51 4.29 -14.99 -11.32
C HIS A 51 2.97 -15.67 -10.96
N ALA A 52 2.77 -16.03 -9.69
CA ALA A 52 1.47 -16.50 -9.21
C ALA A 52 0.40 -15.41 -9.32
N VAL A 53 0.72 -14.18 -8.91
CA VAL A 53 -0.19 -13.04 -9.03
C VAL A 53 -0.59 -12.78 -10.49
N ALA A 54 0.38 -12.81 -11.40
CA ALA A 54 0.14 -12.64 -12.84
C ALA A 54 -0.80 -13.73 -13.39
N ARG A 55 -0.56 -15.00 -13.06
CA ARG A 55 -1.41 -16.12 -13.52
C ARG A 55 -2.85 -15.95 -13.04
N GLU A 56 -3.06 -15.61 -11.77
CA GLU A 56 -4.41 -15.38 -11.23
C GLU A 56 -5.12 -14.21 -11.93
N ALA A 57 -4.40 -13.12 -12.20
CA ALA A 57 -4.96 -11.97 -12.91
C ALA A 57 -5.30 -12.27 -14.38
N LEU A 58 -4.49 -13.07 -15.06
CA LEU A 58 -4.76 -13.53 -16.42
C LEU A 58 -5.95 -14.48 -16.47
N GLU A 59 -6.03 -15.44 -15.54
CA GLU A 59 -7.16 -16.37 -15.40
C GLU A 59 -8.47 -15.62 -15.18
N TYR A 60 -8.48 -14.62 -14.30
CA TYR A 60 -9.63 -13.74 -14.09
C TYR A 60 -10.14 -13.14 -15.41
N TRP A 61 -9.25 -12.60 -16.25
CA TRP A 61 -9.68 -11.99 -17.50
C TRP A 61 -10.09 -13.01 -18.55
N THR A 62 -9.47 -14.19 -18.60
CA THR A 62 -9.95 -15.30 -19.45
C THR A 62 -11.40 -15.66 -19.12
N GLU A 63 -11.76 -15.70 -17.83
CA GLU A 63 -13.11 -16.03 -17.39
C GLU A 63 -14.14 -14.90 -17.61
N HIS A 64 -13.71 -13.64 -17.53
CA HIS A 64 -14.62 -12.49 -17.43
C HIS A 64 -14.62 -11.53 -18.63
N ALA A 65 -13.63 -11.58 -19.53
CA ALA A 65 -13.51 -10.62 -20.64
C ALA A 65 -14.74 -10.62 -21.56
N ALA A 66 -15.38 -11.77 -21.80
CA ALA A 66 -16.58 -11.85 -22.62
C ALA A 66 -17.74 -11.01 -22.06
N VAL A 67 -17.80 -10.86 -20.73
CA VAL A 67 -18.81 -10.07 -20.04
C VAL A 67 -18.45 -8.58 -20.03
N TYR A 68 -17.21 -8.25 -19.65
CA TYR A 68 -16.81 -6.85 -19.44
C TYR A 68 -16.30 -6.17 -20.71
N ALA A 69 -15.44 -6.84 -21.49
CA ALA A 69 -14.86 -6.31 -22.72
C ALA A 69 -15.67 -6.65 -23.99
N GLY A 70 -16.63 -7.57 -23.89
CA GLY A 70 -17.51 -7.97 -24.98
C GLY A 70 -16.89 -8.94 -25.99
N PHE A 71 -15.75 -9.56 -25.66
CA PHE A 71 -15.09 -10.59 -26.45
C PHE A 71 -14.32 -11.57 -25.55
N ALA A 72 -14.11 -12.80 -26.02
CA ALA A 72 -13.28 -13.76 -25.31
C ALA A 72 -11.79 -13.51 -25.61
N VAL A 73 -10.93 -13.84 -24.65
CA VAL A 73 -9.48 -13.82 -24.81
C VAL A 73 -8.91 -14.93 -23.93
N ASP A 74 -7.87 -15.60 -24.42
CA ASP A 74 -7.09 -16.54 -23.64
C ASP A 74 -5.67 -15.99 -23.47
N PHE A 75 -4.97 -16.40 -22.42
CA PHE A 75 -3.58 -16.02 -22.17
C PHE A 75 -2.70 -17.25 -22.02
N ASP A 76 -1.51 -17.21 -22.61
CA ASP A 76 -0.48 -18.24 -22.44
C ASP A 76 0.80 -17.61 -21.89
N VAL A 77 1.22 -18.04 -20.69
CA VAL A 77 2.43 -17.49 -20.06
C VAL A 77 3.65 -18.18 -20.66
N VAL A 78 4.45 -17.42 -21.40
CA VAL A 78 5.66 -17.93 -22.05
C VAL A 78 6.87 -17.66 -21.17
N SER A 79 7.76 -18.64 -21.06
CA SER A 79 9.06 -18.42 -20.43
C SER A 79 9.92 -17.56 -21.34
N GLY A 80 10.30 -16.37 -20.88
CA GLY A 80 11.38 -15.62 -21.47
C GLY A 80 12.69 -16.35 -21.22
N GLY A 81 13.44 -16.66 -22.28
CA GLY A 81 14.87 -16.91 -22.10
C GLY A 81 15.46 -15.65 -21.48
N VAL A 82 16.18 -15.78 -20.37
CA VAL A 82 16.94 -14.66 -19.79
C VAL A 82 17.96 -14.27 -20.86
N ALA A 83 17.66 -13.21 -21.61
CA ALA A 83 18.59 -12.61 -22.54
C ALA A 83 19.73 -11.99 -21.71
N GLY A 84 20.79 -12.77 -21.46
CA GLY A 84 22.03 -12.26 -20.84
C GLY A 84 22.56 -12.99 -19.60
N SER A 85 22.57 -14.32 -19.57
CA SER A 85 23.50 -15.06 -18.69
C SER A 85 24.70 -15.54 -19.50
N ASP A 86 25.66 -14.64 -19.71
CA ASP A 86 27.09 -14.86 -19.99
C ASP A 86 27.54 -16.31 -20.30
N SER A 87 27.12 -16.86 -21.44
CA SER A 87 27.79 -18.02 -22.02
C SER A 87 28.43 -17.62 -23.34
N ASP A 88 29.68 -17.12 -23.24
CA ASP A 88 30.64 -16.93 -24.33
C ASP A 88 31.03 -18.27 -24.96
N PHE A 89 30.07 -19.00 -25.51
CA PHE A 89 30.33 -20.26 -26.19
C PHE A 89 29.67 -20.27 -27.56
N ASP A 90 30.51 -19.98 -28.56
CA ASP A 90 30.31 -20.14 -30.00
C ASP A 90 29.21 -21.13 -30.36
N SER A 91 28.07 -20.62 -30.81
CA SER A 91 27.08 -21.44 -31.51
C SER A 91 26.38 -20.57 -32.55
N ASP A 92 26.83 -20.71 -33.80
CA ASP A 92 26.18 -20.25 -35.04
C ASP A 92 24.82 -20.97 -35.28
N SER A 93 24.00 -21.10 -34.24
CA SER A 93 22.69 -21.72 -34.32
C SER A 93 21.64 -20.62 -34.34
N ASP A 94 21.21 -20.25 -35.56
CA ASP A 94 20.09 -19.36 -35.91
C ASP A 94 18.71 -19.87 -35.40
N SER A 95 18.65 -20.53 -34.24
CA SER A 95 17.51 -21.28 -33.71
C SER A 95 17.02 -20.80 -32.34
N ASP A 96 17.61 -19.76 -31.75
CA ASP A 96 17.15 -19.17 -30.47
C ASP A 96 16.14 -18.03 -30.68
N SER A 97 15.30 -18.16 -31.71
CA SER A 97 14.15 -17.28 -31.94
C SER A 97 13.01 -17.67 -30.99
N ASN A 98 13.14 -17.37 -29.70
CA ASN A 98 11.96 -17.34 -28.85
C ASN A 98 11.12 -16.14 -29.32
N PRO A 99 9.94 -16.34 -29.96
CA PRO A 99 9.20 -15.23 -30.53
C PRO A 99 8.85 -14.22 -29.44
N ASP A 100 8.97 -12.92 -29.76
CA ASP A 100 8.57 -11.84 -28.86
C ASP A 100 7.14 -12.08 -28.35
N PRO A 101 6.89 -11.93 -27.04
CA PRO A 101 5.55 -12.11 -26.50
C PRO A 101 4.64 -10.99 -27.01
N ASP A 102 3.33 -11.26 -27.13
CA ASP A 102 2.35 -10.22 -27.43
C ASP A 102 2.33 -9.14 -26.32
N VAL A 103 2.46 -9.59 -25.07
CA VAL A 103 2.46 -8.73 -23.87
C VAL A 103 3.65 -9.04 -22.97
N ARG A 104 4.29 -7.98 -22.48
CA ARG A 104 5.29 -8.03 -21.41
C ARG A 104 4.69 -7.39 -20.16
N LEU A 105 4.46 -8.20 -19.13
CA LEU A 105 3.96 -7.77 -17.83
C LEU A 105 5.14 -7.65 -16.86
N ARG A 106 5.49 -6.42 -16.48
CA ARG A 106 6.64 -6.12 -15.62
C ARG A 106 6.18 -5.76 -14.22
N PHE A 107 6.77 -6.37 -13.22
CA PHE A 107 6.64 -5.98 -11.82
C PHE A 107 7.88 -5.21 -11.41
N VAL A 108 7.71 -3.99 -10.91
CA VAL A 108 8.81 -3.05 -10.58
C VAL A 108 8.59 -2.43 -9.19
N ASP A 109 9.61 -1.80 -8.62
CA ASP A 109 9.46 -1.10 -7.32
C ASP A 109 9.11 0.38 -7.44
N GLN A 110 9.36 0.99 -8.61
CA GLN A 110 9.20 2.43 -8.84
C GLN A 110 8.40 2.67 -10.12
N PRO A 111 7.56 3.72 -10.18
CA PRO A 111 6.75 4.04 -11.35
C PRO A 111 7.52 4.84 -12.43
N ASP A 112 8.85 4.88 -12.40
CA ASP A 112 9.65 5.73 -13.29
C ASP A 112 9.40 5.43 -14.78
N ASP A 113 9.20 4.16 -15.12
CA ASP A 113 8.91 3.75 -16.50
C ASP A 113 7.49 4.12 -16.96
N CYS A 114 6.63 4.57 -16.05
CA CYS A 114 5.30 5.11 -16.37
C CYS A 114 5.30 6.63 -16.64
N ARG A 115 6.45 7.33 -16.62
CA ARG A 115 6.54 8.80 -16.81
C ARG A 115 5.88 9.33 -18.09
N GLY A 116 5.74 8.48 -19.10
CA GLY A 116 5.13 8.83 -20.39
C GLY A 116 3.60 8.82 -20.43
N VAL A 117 2.90 8.38 -19.37
CA VAL A 117 1.43 8.31 -19.37
C VAL A 117 0.78 9.65 -19.04
N GLU A 118 -0.41 9.87 -19.59
CA GLU A 118 -1.22 11.05 -19.27
C GLU A 118 -1.55 11.08 -17.78
N ASN A 119 -1.43 12.25 -17.14
CA ASN A 119 -1.59 12.42 -15.68
C ASN A 119 -0.61 11.61 -14.83
N TYR A 120 0.58 11.31 -15.37
CA TYR A 120 1.66 10.74 -14.57
C TYR A 120 1.88 11.55 -13.28
N SER A 121 2.08 10.79 -12.22
CA SER A 121 2.65 11.27 -10.96
C SER A 121 3.46 10.14 -10.36
N GLU A 122 4.32 10.46 -9.39
CA GLU A 122 5.03 9.46 -8.58
C GLU A 122 4.08 8.56 -7.78
N ARG A 123 2.77 8.86 -7.81
CA ARG A 123 1.73 8.06 -7.21
C ARG A 123 1.25 6.95 -8.15
N VAL A 124 1.59 6.89 -9.42
CA VAL A 124 1.06 5.83 -10.32
C VAL A 124 1.43 4.43 -9.78
N LEU A 125 0.47 3.49 -9.76
CA LEU A 125 0.70 2.11 -9.23
C LEU A 125 0.97 1.08 -10.32
N GLY A 126 0.84 1.50 -11.56
CA GLY A 126 0.96 0.69 -12.74
C GLY A 126 0.53 1.51 -13.95
N CYS A 127 0.91 1.05 -15.12
CA CYS A 127 0.46 1.63 -16.35
C CYS A 127 0.39 0.58 -17.45
N ALA A 128 -0.63 0.70 -18.29
CA ALA A 128 -0.77 -0.04 -19.53
C ALA A 128 -1.46 0.85 -20.59
N PRO A 129 -1.15 0.66 -21.88
CA PRO A 129 -1.87 1.36 -22.93
C PRO A 129 -3.31 0.88 -23.02
N LEU A 130 -4.25 1.82 -23.24
CA LEU A 130 -5.64 1.49 -23.52
C LEU A 130 -5.80 1.04 -24.98
N LEU A 131 -5.88 -0.26 -25.20
CA LEU A 131 -6.01 -0.82 -26.55
C LEU A 131 -7.45 -0.71 -27.03
N ARG A 132 -7.66 -0.03 -28.16
CA ARG A 132 -8.98 0.16 -28.76
C ARG A 132 -9.11 -0.66 -30.04
N PRO A 133 -10.34 -0.94 -30.50
CA PRO A 133 -10.51 -1.52 -31.83
C PRO A 133 -9.86 -0.62 -32.90
N GLY A 134 -9.12 -1.23 -33.82
CA GLY A 134 -8.32 -0.50 -34.83
C GLY A 134 -6.90 -0.12 -34.41
N TYR A 135 -6.53 -0.37 -33.15
CA TYR A 135 -5.18 -0.06 -32.67
C TYR A 135 -4.14 -0.94 -33.36
N ARG A 136 -3.10 -0.32 -33.92
CA ARG A 136 -1.96 -1.03 -34.49
C ARG A 136 -0.98 -1.37 -33.38
N LEU A 137 -0.93 -2.64 -32.99
CA LEU A 137 -0.02 -3.10 -31.95
C LEU A 137 1.45 -2.92 -32.37
N PRO A 138 2.34 -2.52 -31.44
CA PRO A 138 3.77 -2.79 -31.57
C PRO A 138 4.03 -4.31 -31.56
N SER A 139 5.29 -4.73 -31.75
CA SER A 139 5.67 -6.15 -31.66
C SER A 139 5.36 -6.75 -30.28
N THR A 140 5.57 -5.97 -29.22
CA THR A 140 5.23 -6.32 -27.84
C THR A 140 4.61 -5.12 -27.14
N VAL A 141 3.51 -5.35 -26.44
CA VAL A 141 2.85 -4.34 -25.59
C VAL A 141 3.34 -4.49 -24.16
N GLU A 142 3.70 -3.38 -23.51
CA GLU A 142 4.14 -3.40 -22.12
C GLU A 142 3.01 -2.98 -21.17
N ALA A 143 2.87 -3.73 -20.07
CA ALA A 143 2.11 -3.36 -18.89
C ALA A 143 3.04 -3.41 -17.67
N ILE A 144 3.02 -2.37 -16.84
CA ILE A 144 3.90 -2.21 -15.69
C ILE A 144 3.06 -2.18 -14.43
N VAL A 145 3.46 -2.90 -13.40
CA VAL A 145 2.82 -2.93 -12.08
C VAL A 145 3.87 -2.63 -11.01
N VAL A 146 3.61 -1.63 -10.18
CA VAL A 146 4.48 -1.31 -9.04
C VAL A 146 4.17 -2.28 -7.89
N ALA A 147 5.04 -3.25 -7.65
CA ALA A 147 4.90 -4.24 -6.59
C ALA A 147 5.42 -3.71 -5.25
N ALA A 148 6.74 -3.48 -5.12
CA ALA A 148 7.39 -3.03 -3.90
C ALA A 148 6.92 -3.79 -2.64
N SER A 149 6.88 -3.13 -1.47
CA SER A 149 6.40 -3.71 -0.22
C SER A 149 4.87 -3.73 -0.08
N ARG A 150 4.10 -3.66 -1.19
CA ARG A 150 2.64 -3.60 -1.13
C ARG A 150 2.06 -4.98 -0.80
N PRO A 151 0.93 -5.06 -0.07
CA PRO A 151 0.22 -6.32 0.15
C PRO A 151 -0.12 -7.02 -1.17
N VAL A 152 0.06 -8.34 -1.22
CA VAL A 152 -0.13 -9.16 -2.43
C VAL A 152 -1.48 -8.92 -3.12
N GLY A 153 -2.57 -8.76 -2.38
CA GLY A 153 -3.89 -8.45 -2.93
C GLY A 153 -3.96 -7.13 -3.68
N LYS A 154 -3.21 -6.12 -3.22
CA LYS A 154 -3.10 -4.83 -3.89
C LYS A 154 -2.33 -4.94 -5.20
N ILE A 155 -1.27 -5.75 -5.21
CA ILE A 155 -0.53 -6.06 -6.44
C ILE A 155 -1.49 -6.73 -7.41
N GLY A 156 -2.18 -7.79 -7.01
CA GLY A 156 -3.14 -8.51 -7.86
C GLY A 156 -4.27 -7.66 -8.42
N ILE A 157 -4.91 -6.80 -7.62
CA ILE A 157 -5.95 -5.86 -8.09
C ILE A 157 -5.37 -4.87 -9.11
N THR A 158 -4.11 -4.45 -8.94
CA THR A 158 -3.45 -3.54 -9.90
C THR A 158 -3.11 -4.28 -11.19
N THR A 159 -2.58 -5.50 -11.11
CA THR A 159 -2.34 -6.35 -12.28
C THR A 159 -3.62 -6.57 -13.09
N LYS A 160 -4.74 -6.88 -12.42
CA LYS A 160 -6.05 -7.01 -13.07
C LYS A 160 -6.47 -5.69 -13.76
N HIS A 161 -6.25 -4.55 -13.11
CA HIS A 161 -6.56 -3.23 -13.68
C HIS A 161 -5.76 -2.93 -14.96
N GLU A 162 -4.43 -3.09 -14.92
CA GLU A 162 -3.58 -2.82 -16.08
C GLU A 162 -3.90 -3.76 -17.25
N LEU A 163 -4.18 -5.04 -16.97
CA LEU A 163 -4.65 -5.98 -17.98
C LEU A 163 -6.02 -5.57 -18.56
N GLY A 164 -6.92 -4.97 -17.76
CA GLY A 164 -8.18 -4.42 -18.25
C GLY A 164 -7.99 -3.32 -19.29
N HIS A 165 -6.99 -2.45 -19.12
CA HIS A 165 -6.63 -1.45 -20.13
C HIS A 165 -6.17 -2.09 -21.46
N LEU A 166 -5.41 -3.18 -21.38
CA LEU A 166 -5.03 -3.95 -22.57
C LEU A 166 -6.24 -4.59 -23.28
N LEU A 167 -7.38 -4.74 -22.60
CA LEU A 167 -8.63 -5.24 -23.18
C LEU A 167 -9.58 -4.10 -23.62
N GLY A 168 -9.15 -2.85 -23.49
CA GLY A 168 -9.90 -1.67 -23.90
C GLY A 168 -10.86 -1.12 -22.86
N LEU A 169 -10.76 -1.57 -21.60
CA LEU A 169 -11.55 -1.05 -20.49
C LEU A 169 -10.88 0.20 -19.91
N GLY A 170 -11.63 1.29 -19.81
CA GLY A 170 -11.26 2.51 -19.10
C GLY A 170 -11.62 2.48 -17.62
N HIS A 171 -11.34 3.58 -16.91
CA HIS A 171 -11.59 3.64 -15.47
C HIS A 171 -13.08 3.64 -15.07
N ASP A 172 -13.96 4.04 -15.99
CA ASP A 172 -15.40 4.11 -15.72
C ASP A 172 -16.14 2.80 -16.09
N ASP A 173 -15.41 1.81 -16.62
CA ASP A 173 -15.98 0.53 -17.03
C ASP A 173 -16.06 -0.47 -15.86
N GLU A 174 -16.92 -1.48 -15.99
CA GLU A 174 -17.00 -2.57 -15.01
C GLU A 174 -15.84 -3.57 -15.18
N PRO A 175 -15.42 -4.28 -14.12
CA PRO A 175 -15.92 -4.17 -12.75
C PRO A 175 -15.30 -3.01 -11.99
N GLN A 176 -16.13 -2.18 -11.36
CA GLN A 176 -15.69 -0.96 -10.66
C GLN A 176 -14.76 -1.23 -9.47
N GLU A 177 -14.80 -2.41 -8.86
CA GLU A 177 -13.84 -2.82 -7.84
C GLU A 177 -12.43 -3.11 -8.38
N ILE A 178 -12.25 -3.20 -9.70
CA ILE A 178 -10.95 -3.37 -10.36
C ILE A 178 -10.58 -2.13 -11.18
N MET A 179 -11.47 -1.71 -12.09
CA MET A 179 -11.18 -0.70 -13.10
C MET A 179 -11.30 0.74 -12.60
N SER A 180 -12.05 1.01 -11.54
CA SER A 180 -12.23 2.37 -11.05
C SER A 180 -10.89 3.05 -10.70
N HIS A 181 -10.79 4.36 -10.90
CA HIS A 181 -9.70 5.15 -10.31
C HIS A 181 -10.05 5.66 -8.89
N ASP A 182 -11.31 5.49 -8.47
CA ASP A 182 -11.82 5.84 -7.15
C ASP A 182 -11.36 4.79 -6.11
N PRO A 183 -10.52 5.18 -5.13
CA PRO A 183 -10.08 4.30 -4.07
C PRO A 183 -11.23 3.66 -3.28
N GLU A 184 -12.35 4.37 -3.08
CA GLU A 184 -13.48 3.85 -2.29
C GLU A 184 -14.12 2.61 -2.93
N ARG A 185 -14.10 2.54 -4.27
CA ARG A 185 -14.64 1.40 -5.03
C ARG A 185 -13.67 0.23 -5.08
N ARG A 186 -12.38 0.52 -5.24
CA ARG A 186 -11.33 -0.50 -5.39
C ARG A 186 -10.83 -1.10 -4.09
N ILE A 187 -10.84 -0.32 -3.01
CA ILE A 187 -10.22 -0.70 -1.75
C ILE A 187 -11.30 -1.23 -0.80
N PRO A 188 -11.28 -2.54 -0.47
CA PRO A 188 -12.24 -3.10 0.49
C PRO A 188 -12.13 -2.37 1.83
N GLN A 189 -13.26 -1.99 2.40
CA GLN A 189 -13.32 -1.28 3.69
C GLN A 189 -12.47 0.02 3.72
N TYR A 190 -12.40 0.77 2.62
CA TYR A 190 -11.62 2.01 2.54
C TYR A 190 -11.91 3.00 3.68
N ALA A 191 -13.19 3.19 4.02
CA ALA A 191 -13.61 4.06 5.12
C ALA A 191 -13.00 3.62 6.46
N LEU A 192 -13.03 2.32 6.79
CA LEU A 192 -12.41 1.81 8.02
C LEU A 192 -10.89 2.04 8.00
N ARG A 193 -10.22 1.72 6.89
CA ARG A 193 -8.76 1.91 6.79
C ARG A 193 -8.37 3.36 7.04
N THR A 194 -9.05 4.30 6.38
CA THR A 194 -8.77 5.74 6.50
C THR A 194 -9.06 6.26 7.91
N GLU A 195 -10.11 5.74 8.57
CA GLU A 195 -10.40 6.05 9.97
C GLU A 195 -9.30 5.53 10.90
N LEU A 196 -8.89 4.26 10.77
CA LEU A 196 -7.79 3.69 11.57
C LEU A 196 -6.48 4.46 11.36
N TRP A 197 -6.20 4.89 10.13
CA TRP A 197 -5.03 5.73 9.84
C TRP A 197 -5.10 7.09 10.52
N SER A 198 -6.26 7.75 10.49
CA SER A 198 -6.48 9.00 11.22
C SER A 198 -6.27 8.82 12.72
N ASP A 199 -6.81 7.75 13.30
CA ASP A 199 -6.66 7.43 14.72
C ASP A 199 -5.18 7.19 15.10
N VAL A 200 -4.38 6.55 14.23
CA VAL A 200 -2.93 6.38 14.43
C VAL A 200 -2.23 7.74 14.47
N LEU A 201 -2.55 8.65 13.56
CA LEU A 201 -1.98 10.00 13.53
C LEU A 201 -2.33 10.78 14.80
N GLU A 202 -3.58 10.69 15.27
CA GLU A 202 -4.00 11.34 16.52
C GLU A 202 -3.32 10.74 17.76
N ALA A 203 -3.17 9.41 17.81
CA ALA A 203 -2.46 8.72 18.88
C ALA A 203 -0.99 9.13 18.92
N LYS A 204 -0.34 9.24 17.75
CA LYS A 204 1.03 9.76 17.60
C LYS A 204 1.14 11.17 18.15
N GLU A 205 0.26 12.08 17.72
CA GLU A 205 0.31 13.47 18.17
C GLU A 205 0.10 13.58 19.69
N SER A 206 -0.77 12.72 20.26
CA SER A 206 -0.94 12.60 21.72
C SER A 206 0.36 12.17 22.41
N ALA A 207 1.03 11.15 21.90
CA ALA A 207 2.30 10.67 22.43
C ALA A 207 3.40 11.74 22.34
N GLN A 208 3.47 12.50 21.24
CA GLN A 208 4.43 13.59 21.08
C GLN A 208 4.21 14.71 22.11
N ARG A 209 2.95 15.10 22.36
CA ARG A 209 2.63 16.08 23.40
C ARG A 209 3.01 15.57 24.79
N ALA A 210 2.84 14.27 25.06
CA ALA A 210 3.27 13.65 26.30
C ALA A 210 4.80 13.67 26.45
N GLY A 211 5.55 13.41 25.37
CA GLY A 211 7.01 13.54 25.34
C GLY A 211 7.49 14.96 25.71
N ILE A 212 6.86 15.99 25.15
CA ILE A 212 7.16 17.40 25.50
C ILE A 212 6.95 17.66 27.01
N ARG A 213 5.90 17.08 27.61
CA ARG A 213 5.63 17.20 29.05
C ARG A 213 6.67 16.46 29.88
N PHE A 214 7.08 15.27 29.43
CA PHE A 214 8.15 14.50 30.06
C PHE A 214 9.48 15.28 30.07
N ASP A 215 9.84 15.92 28.96
CA ASP A 215 11.05 16.74 28.85
C ASP A 215 11.00 18.01 29.71
N ALA A 216 9.82 18.63 29.82
CA ALA A 216 9.60 19.72 30.75
C ALA A 216 9.81 19.26 32.20
N GLY A 217 9.30 18.07 32.56
CA GLY A 217 9.53 17.42 33.85
C GLY A 217 11.02 17.17 34.12
N ARG A 218 11.75 16.60 33.15
CA ARG A 218 13.21 16.39 33.24
C ARG A 218 13.96 17.70 33.45
N THR A 219 13.58 18.74 32.72
CA THR A 219 14.21 20.08 32.83
C THR A 219 14.00 20.68 34.23
N ALA A 220 12.79 20.56 34.78
CA ALA A 220 12.50 21.02 36.14
C ALA A 220 13.24 20.19 37.21
N TRP A 221 13.25 18.86 37.06
CA TRP A 221 13.96 17.92 37.94
C TRP A 221 15.45 18.24 38.00
N ASN A 222 16.12 18.39 36.84
CA ASN A 222 17.54 18.70 36.76
C ASN A 222 17.91 20.05 37.38
N ALA A 223 16.95 20.99 37.44
CA ALA A 223 17.13 22.27 38.08
C ALA A 223 16.78 22.26 39.59
N GLY A 224 16.52 21.10 40.18
CA GLY A 224 16.12 20.95 41.58
C GLY A 224 14.70 21.48 41.88
N ARG A 225 13.90 21.77 40.85
CA ARG A 225 12.51 22.26 41.00
C ARG A 225 11.53 21.09 41.02
N TYR A 226 11.64 20.24 42.03
CA TYR A 226 10.87 18.99 42.09
C TYR A 226 9.35 19.20 42.15
N GLY A 227 8.88 20.25 42.81
CA GLY A 227 7.45 20.63 42.83
C GLY A 227 6.89 21.03 41.46
N ASP A 228 7.72 21.51 40.53
CA ASP A 228 7.31 21.78 39.15
C ASP A 228 7.44 20.52 38.27
N ALA A 229 8.40 19.64 38.60
CA ALA A 229 8.67 18.43 37.85
C ALA A 229 7.57 17.38 37.99
N GLU A 230 7.08 17.16 39.22
CA GLU A 230 6.03 16.17 39.52
C GLU A 230 4.76 16.31 38.66
N PRO A 231 4.11 17.49 38.57
CA PRO A 231 2.90 17.63 37.75
C PRO A 231 3.19 17.48 36.25
N ALA A 232 4.36 17.89 35.77
CA ALA A 232 4.75 17.71 34.37
C ALA A 232 4.93 16.23 34.01
N PHE A 233 5.51 15.44 34.92
CA PHE A 233 5.61 13.99 34.73
C PHE A 233 4.24 13.30 34.81
N ARG A 234 3.33 13.71 35.70
CA ARG A 234 1.95 13.18 35.71
C ARG A 234 1.19 13.50 34.43
N ASP A 235 1.27 14.74 33.94
CA ASP A 235 0.68 15.12 32.65
C ASP A 235 1.22 14.23 31.51
N ALA A 236 2.51 13.88 31.55
CA ALA A 236 3.12 12.96 30.60
C ALA A 236 2.58 11.53 30.74
N THR A 237 2.45 11.01 31.97
CA THR A 237 1.83 9.69 32.23
C THR A 237 0.44 9.60 31.62
N ASP A 238 -0.45 10.57 31.92
CA ASP A 238 -1.81 10.61 31.40
C ASP A 238 -1.81 10.69 29.86
N GLY A 239 -0.90 11.46 29.28
CA GLY A 239 -0.75 11.60 27.83
C GLY A 239 -0.31 10.30 27.13
N PHE A 240 0.66 9.58 27.71
CA PHE A 240 1.12 8.29 27.19
C PHE A 240 0.07 7.20 27.36
N ASP A 241 -0.64 7.15 28.50
CA ASP A 241 -1.77 6.22 28.70
C ASP A 241 -2.91 6.49 27.70
N GLY A 242 -3.23 7.76 27.47
CA GLY A 242 -4.21 8.16 26.46
C GLY A 242 -3.80 7.75 25.04
N ALA A 243 -2.51 7.75 24.71
CA ALA A 243 -2.02 7.23 23.43
C ALA A 243 -2.08 5.70 23.38
N ARG A 244 -1.69 5.01 24.46
CA ARG A 244 -1.76 3.54 24.60
C ARG A 244 -3.17 3.01 24.36
N THR A 245 -4.17 3.59 25.02
CA THR A 245 -5.58 3.18 24.87
C THR A 245 -6.09 3.41 23.45
N ARG A 246 -5.63 4.45 22.74
CA ARG A 246 -5.98 4.64 21.33
C ARG A 246 -5.37 3.55 20.46
N PHE A 247 -4.07 3.24 20.62
CA PHE A 247 -3.45 2.14 19.86
C PHE A 247 -4.12 0.78 20.12
N GLU A 248 -4.52 0.50 21.35
CA GLU A 248 -5.31 -0.68 21.70
C GLU A 248 -6.66 -0.70 20.99
N SER A 249 -7.40 0.42 20.99
CA SER A 249 -8.66 0.53 20.25
C SER A 249 -8.49 0.35 18.74
N ILE A 250 -7.40 0.84 18.15
CA ILE A 250 -7.09 0.68 16.72
C ILE A 250 -6.79 -0.80 16.42
N HIS A 251 -6.04 -1.46 17.30
CA HIS A 251 -5.73 -2.88 17.20
C HIS A 251 -7.00 -3.74 17.22
N ASP A 252 -7.88 -3.55 18.21
CA ASP A 252 -9.15 -4.27 18.32
C ASP A 252 -10.03 -4.07 17.08
N ARG A 253 -10.11 -2.83 16.58
CA ARG A 253 -10.91 -2.52 15.38
C ARG A 253 -10.32 -3.12 14.10
N SER A 254 -9.02 -3.40 14.06
CA SER A 254 -8.38 -4.06 12.91
C SER A 254 -8.86 -5.50 12.71
N ASP A 255 -9.48 -6.13 13.72
CA ASP A 255 -10.08 -7.46 13.63
C ASP A 255 -11.17 -7.57 12.57
N ALA A 256 -11.81 -6.45 12.21
CA ALA A 256 -12.80 -6.41 11.13
C ALA A 256 -12.23 -6.85 9.77
N PHE A 257 -10.91 -6.71 9.56
CA PHE A 257 -10.25 -7.19 8.34
C PHE A 257 -10.14 -8.72 8.28
N ALA A 258 -10.05 -9.41 9.42
CA ALA A 258 -9.86 -10.87 9.46
C ALA A 258 -11.04 -11.64 8.84
N THR A 259 -12.22 -11.03 8.81
CA THR A 259 -13.43 -11.61 8.21
C THR A 259 -13.72 -11.13 6.78
N ASP A 260 -12.89 -10.23 6.24
CA ASP A 260 -13.09 -9.74 4.87
C ASP A 260 -12.68 -10.81 3.85
N PRO A 261 -13.50 -11.09 2.82
CA PRO A 261 -13.12 -11.97 1.73
C PRO A 261 -11.87 -11.55 0.95
N ARG A 262 -11.44 -10.29 1.08
CA ARG A 262 -10.26 -9.68 0.44
C ARG A 262 -9.20 -9.26 1.45
N VAL A 263 -9.02 -10.05 2.51
CA VAL A 263 -8.06 -9.80 3.59
C VAL A 263 -6.63 -9.61 3.07
N GLU A 264 -6.28 -10.25 1.95
CA GLU A 264 -4.96 -10.17 1.29
C GLU A 264 -4.60 -8.76 0.78
N THR A 265 -5.55 -7.83 0.82
CA THR A 265 -5.33 -6.41 0.52
C THR A 265 -4.88 -5.58 1.74
N VAL A 266 -4.70 -6.22 2.90
CA VAL A 266 -4.17 -5.67 4.16
C VAL A 266 -3.11 -6.64 4.68
N ASP A 267 -1.93 -6.14 5.05
CA ASP A 267 -1.00 -6.92 5.86
C ASP A 267 -1.43 -6.84 7.33
N LEU A 268 -2.41 -7.69 7.68
CA LEU A 268 -3.02 -7.66 9.01
C LEU A 268 -2.04 -8.09 10.10
N GLU A 269 -1.13 -9.02 9.80
CA GLU A 269 -0.10 -9.47 10.73
C GLU A 269 0.90 -8.34 11.01
N GLY A 270 1.44 -7.72 9.97
CA GLY A 270 2.34 -6.56 10.09
C GLY A 270 1.68 -5.40 10.84
N LEU A 271 0.43 -5.06 10.47
CA LEU A 271 -0.34 -4.01 11.15
C LEU A 271 -0.47 -4.26 12.65
N ARG A 272 -0.86 -5.49 13.06
CA ARG A 272 -1.00 -5.85 14.47
C ARG A 272 0.33 -5.81 15.20
N GLY A 273 1.39 -6.32 14.60
CA GLY A 273 2.74 -6.26 15.16
C GLY A 273 3.20 -4.82 15.41
N HIS A 274 2.98 -3.91 14.46
CA HIS A 274 3.29 -2.49 14.64
C HIS A 274 2.47 -1.84 15.76
N LEU A 275 1.16 -2.09 15.82
CA LEU A 275 0.28 -1.53 16.85
C LEU A 275 0.61 -2.08 18.25
N GLU A 276 0.95 -3.37 18.36
CA GLU A 276 1.39 -3.98 19.61
C GLU A 276 2.71 -3.37 20.11
N GLY A 277 3.70 -3.20 19.23
CA GLY A 277 4.95 -2.52 19.57
C GLY A 277 4.74 -1.08 20.03
N LEU A 278 3.86 -0.32 19.37
CA LEU A 278 3.50 1.03 19.80
C LEU A 278 2.80 1.03 21.17
N ARG A 279 1.87 0.10 21.41
CA ARG A 279 1.19 -0.04 22.71
C ARG A 279 2.18 -0.36 23.83
N GLU A 280 3.12 -1.26 23.58
CA GLU A 280 4.16 -1.61 24.56
C GLU A 280 5.08 -0.42 24.85
N ARG A 281 5.54 0.29 23.81
CA ARG A 281 6.30 1.56 23.96
C ARG A 281 5.54 2.57 24.82
N MET A 282 4.25 2.80 24.57
CA MET A 282 3.46 3.75 25.37
C MET A 282 3.28 3.29 26.83
N THR A 283 3.18 1.99 27.07
CA THR A 283 3.13 1.43 28.43
C THR A 283 4.41 1.72 29.20
N LEU A 284 5.57 1.50 28.57
CA LEU A 284 6.88 1.76 29.18
C LEU A 284 7.12 3.26 29.40
N ALA A 285 6.73 4.11 28.45
CA ALA A 285 6.82 5.56 28.58
C ALA A 285 5.95 6.11 29.72
N ALA A 286 4.71 5.61 29.86
CA ALA A 286 3.81 5.98 30.96
C ALA A 286 4.40 5.56 32.32
N ALA A 287 4.93 4.33 32.43
CA ALA A 287 5.58 3.83 33.65
C ALA A 287 6.85 4.61 34.01
N ALA A 288 7.65 5.01 33.01
CA ALA A 288 8.81 5.87 33.22
C ALA A 288 8.41 7.25 33.74
N ALA A 289 7.38 7.87 33.15
CA ALA A 289 6.83 9.14 33.59
C ALA A 289 6.26 9.05 35.01
N GLU A 290 5.53 7.99 35.33
CA GLU A 290 4.97 7.78 36.68
C GLU A 290 6.08 7.64 37.72
N ALA A 291 7.09 6.81 37.44
CA ALA A 291 8.24 6.65 38.33
C ALA A 291 9.01 7.96 38.52
N MET A 292 9.15 8.79 37.48
CA MET A 292 9.75 10.12 37.62
C MET A 292 8.88 11.09 38.42
N ALA A 293 7.55 11.02 38.31
CA ALA A 293 6.64 11.80 39.14
C ALA A 293 6.76 11.41 40.62
N GLU A 294 6.79 10.10 40.93
CA GLU A 294 7.01 9.59 42.28
C GLU A 294 8.39 10.01 42.83
N SER A 295 9.42 9.97 41.97
CA SER A 295 10.77 10.43 42.28
C SER A 295 10.78 11.92 42.65
N ALA A 296 10.14 12.76 41.82
CA ALA A 296 9.97 14.20 42.05
C ALA A 296 9.27 14.48 43.38
N ASN A 297 8.18 13.80 43.67
CA ASN A 297 7.48 13.96 44.95
C ASN A 297 8.38 13.59 46.14
N ALA A 298 9.05 12.44 46.10
CA ALA A 298 9.94 12.00 47.18
C ALA A 298 11.12 12.97 47.40
N ALA A 299 11.71 13.49 46.31
CA ALA A 299 12.79 14.45 46.39
C ALA A 299 12.33 15.80 47.00
N ALA A 300 11.11 16.23 46.72
CA ALA A 300 10.51 17.42 47.33
C ALA A 300 10.31 17.24 48.85
N ASP A 301 10.03 16.02 49.29
CA ASP A 301 9.89 15.64 50.72
C ASP A 301 11.25 15.31 51.40
N GLU A 302 12.38 15.59 50.75
CA GLU A 302 13.74 15.27 51.21
C GLU A 302 14.01 13.75 51.40
N ASP A 303 13.16 12.86 50.85
CA ASP A 303 13.37 11.42 50.81
C ASP A 303 14.23 11.00 49.60
N HIS A 304 15.54 11.26 49.73
CA HIS A 304 16.50 10.96 48.66
C HIS A 304 16.63 9.47 48.34
N ALA A 305 16.35 8.58 49.29
CA ALA A 305 16.45 7.14 49.07
C ALA A 305 15.33 6.65 48.15
N THR A 306 14.09 7.08 48.43
CA THR A 306 12.95 6.77 47.57
C THR A 306 13.10 7.42 46.20
N ALA A 307 13.52 8.69 46.14
CA ALA A 307 13.77 9.40 44.90
C ALA A 307 14.76 8.64 43.99
N ALA A 308 15.94 8.29 44.52
CA ALA A 308 16.94 7.55 43.75
C ALA A 308 16.44 6.18 43.25
N SER A 309 15.67 5.47 44.08
CA SER A 309 15.07 4.18 43.70
C SER A 309 14.09 4.34 42.52
N ARG A 310 13.20 5.34 42.59
CA ARG A 310 12.20 5.60 41.54
C ARG A 310 12.84 6.11 40.25
N GLN A 311 13.84 6.98 40.34
CA GLN A 311 14.63 7.37 39.18
C GLN A 311 15.32 6.18 38.51
N SER A 312 15.86 5.24 39.29
CA SER A 312 16.46 4.01 38.74
C SER A 312 15.43 3.15 38.00
N ALA A 313 14.21 3.03 38.53
CA ALA A 313 13.12 2.33 37.86
C ALA A 313 12.72 3.02 36.54
N ALA A 314 12.59 4.35 36.54
CA ALA A 314 12.33 5.11 35.31
C ALA A 314 13.39 4.85 34.23
N ASN A 315 14.68 4.84 34.60
CA ASN A 315 15.77 4.53 33.68
C ASN A 315 15.75 3.08 33.17
N GLU A 316 15.18 2.14 33.91
CA GLU A 316 14.95 0.78 33.43
C GLU A 316 13.84 0.73 32.38
N TYR A 317 12.72 1.43 32.62
CA TYR A 317 11.64 1.55 31.64
C TYR A 317 12.07 2.25 30.36
N LEU A 318 12.86 3.33 30.44
CA LEU A 318 13.39 4.01 29.25
C LEU A 318 14.31 3.10 28.44
N ARG A 319 15.20 2.32 29.08
CA ARG A 319 16.03 1.35 28.37
C ARG A 319 15.21 0.26 27.69
N ALA A 320 14.13 -0.21 28.33
CA ALA A 320 13.21 -1.16 27.72
C ALA A 320 12.44 -0.53 26.55
N PHE A 321 12.05 0.74 26.67
CA PHE A 321 11.39 1.51 25.61
C PHE A 321 12.31 1.61 24.38
N ASP A 322 13.57 1.99 24.57
CA ASP A 322 14.56 2.12 23.50
C ASP A 322 14.89 0.78 22.81
N ALA A 323 14.70 -0.35 23.51
CA ALA A 323 14.91 -1.68 22.97
C ALA A 323 13.81 -2.13 21.99
N ILE A 324 12.64 -1.47 21.98
CA ILE A 324 11.55 -1.76 21.06
C ILE A 324 11.71 -0.85 19.85
N SER A 325 11.95 -1.40 18.65
CA SER A 325 11.99 -0.61 17.42
C SER A 325 10.71 0.22 17.27
N SER A 326 10.85 1.52 17.00
CA SER A 326 9.69 2.35 16.65
C SER A 326 9.24 1.98 15.24
N PRO A 327 8.00 1.51 15.02
CA PRO A 327 7.46 1.41 13.67
C PRO A 327 7.51 2.77 12.99
N GLU A 328 7.74 2.78 11.68
CA GLU A 328 7.54 3.97 10.87
C GLU A 328 6.05 4.15 10.57
N LEU A 329 5.59 5.40 10.51
CA LEU A 329 4.22 5.72 10.10
C LEU A 329 3.87 5.11 8.73
N ARG A 330 4.87 5.09 7.85
CA ARG A 330 4.79 4.49 6.51
C ARG A 330 4.44 3.01 6.56
N ASP A 331 5.03 2.24 7.46
CA ASP A 331 4.83 0.78 7.53
C ASP A 331 3.39 0.45 7.90
N ILE A 332 2.82 1.18 8.87
CA ILE A 332 1.41 1.03 9.26
C ILE A 332 0.48 1.34 8.09
N ALA A 333 0.77 2.39 7.33
CA ALA A 333 -0.06 2.79 6.20
C ALA A 333 0.08 1.85 4.98
N ILE A 334 1.26 1.26 4.78
CA ILE A 334 1.50 0.15 3.83
C ILE A 334 0.69 -1.07 4.27
N ALA A 335 0.74 -1.42 5.55
CA ALA A 335 0.02 -2.56 6.10
C ALA A 335 -1.49 -2.42 5.96
N LEU A 336 -2.03 -1.21 6.17
CA LEU A 336 -3.43 -0.88 5.87
C LEU A 336 -3.77 -0.91 4.37
N GLY A 337 -2.78 -0.99 3.49
CA GLY A 337 -2.94 -0.92 2.04
C GLY A 337 -3.45 0.45 1.57
N LEU A 338 -3.10 1.52 2.30
CA LEU A 338 -3.46 2.91 2.01
C LEU A 338 -2.35 3.69 1.33
N VAL A 339 -1.10 3.47 1.75
CA VAL A 339 0.05 4.20 1.23
C VAL A 339 0.66 3.49 0.02
N ARG A 340 0.95 4.33 -0.98
CA ARG A 340 1.92 4.08 -2.04
C ARG A 340 3.25 4.57 -1.48
N GLY A 341 4.31 3.77 -1.50
CA GLY A 341 5.46 3.87 -0.59
C GLY A 341 6.35 5.12 -0.59
N PHE A 342 5.86 6.37 -0.69
CA PHE A 342 6.72 7.56 -0.61
C PHE A 342 6.00 8.71 0.13
N ASP A 343 6.61 9.17 1.26
CA ASP A 343 6.86 10.60 1.57
C ASP A 343 6.96 10.98 3.06
N ARG A 344 6.94 10.05 4.03
CA ARG A 344 7.32 10.39 5.42
C ARG A 344 8.08 9.26 6.12
N ASP A 345 9.40 9.34 6.10
CA ASP A 345 10.31 8.59 6.97
C ASP A 345 10.39 9.30 8.33
N GLU A 346 9.24 9.46 8.99
CA GLU A 346 9.17 10.04 10.33
C GLU A 346 8.79 8.97 11.34
N PRO A 347 9.70 8.64 12.29
CA PRO A 347 9.40 7.68 13.33
C PRO A 347 8.19 8.15 14.16
N VAL A 348 7.42 7.19 14.66
CA VAL A 348 6.15 7.47 15.35
C VAL A 348 6.40 8.15 16.70
N VAL A 349 7.40 7.72 17.48
CA VAL A 349 7.72 8.40 18.75
C VAL A 349 9.22 8.32 19.01
N ASP A 350 9.85 9.48 19.19
CA ASP A 350 11.19 9.61 19.76
C ASP A 350 11.07 10.34 21.11
N VAL A 351 11.46 9.67 22.20
CA VAL A 351 11.55 10.29 23.52
C VAL A 351 13.04 10.49 23.75
N GLY A 352 13.55 11.63 23.29
CA GLY A 352 14.98 11.89 23.21
C GLY A 352 15.74 11.56 24.51
N VAL A 353 16.65 10.60 24.44
CA VAL A 353 17.67 10.35 25.47
C VAL A 353 18.95 11.17 25.17
N ASP A 354 18.89 12.11 24.22
CA ASP A 354 19.99 13.00 23.84
C ASP A 354 20.32 14.01 24.96
N GLY A 355 20.91 13.48 26.02
CA GLY A 355 21.59 14.17 27.09
C GLY A 355 23.08 13.85 27.06
N ASP A 356 23.69 13.75 25.88
CA ASP A 356 25.14 13.94 25.75
C ASP A 356 25.42 15.45 25.74
N SER A 357 25.34 16.02 26.95
CA SER A 357 26.05 17.26 27.24
C SER A 357 27.53 16.95 27.33
N ASP A 358 28.20 16.86 26.18
CA ASP A 358 29.66 17.00 26.08
C ASP A 358 30.02 18.44 26.44
N GLY A 359 30.05 18.71 27.75
CA GLY A 359 30.66 19.88 28.34
C GLY A 359 32.18 19.77 28.24
N ASP A 360 32.71 20.05 27.04
CA ASP A 360 34.12 20.37 26.87
C ASP A 360 34.39 21.73 27.54
N ALA A 361 34.70 21.67 28.82
CA ALA A 361 35.25 22.78 29.58
C ALA A 361 36.67 23.07 29.07
N THR A 362 36.74 23.87 28.01
CA THR A 362 37.97 24.57 27.66
C THR A 362 38.34 25.53 28.80
N ARG A 363 39.40 25.13 29.52
CA ARG A 363 40.31 26.05 30.19
C ARG A 363 40.84 27.04 29.17
N ASP A 364 40.68 28.33 29.43
CA ASP A 364 41.71 29.36 29.26
C ASP A 364 41.15 30.72 29.71
N GLU A 365 41.49 31.12 30.95
CA GLU A 365 42.24 32.33 31.35
C GLU A 365 42.20 32.55 32.87
#